data_AF-A0A7W1Q217-F1
#
_entry.id   AF-A0A7W1Q217-F1
#
_cell.length_a   1.000
_cell.length_b   1.000
_cell.length_c   1.000
_cell.angle_alpha   90.00
_cell.angle_beta   90.00
_cell.angle_gamma   90.00
#
_symmetry.space_group_name_H-M   'P 1'
#
loop_
_entity.id
_entity.type
_entity.pdbx_description
1 polymer ?
#
loop_
_entity_poly.entity_id
_entity_poly.type
_entity_poly.pdbx_seq_one_letter_code
_entity_poly.pdbx_strand_id
1 'polypeptide(L)' 'VVDTAHGSFCIAGDAISTYRNIDEDLPPGYHVDVDDSMESMDRLRSSADHLLPSHDYAVFTDGPVTQIGAAHTRPRVAG' A
#
# COMPACT_ATOMS: atom_id res chain seq x y z
N VAL A 1 4.03 -1.61 6.94
CA VAL A 1 3.32 -2.90 7.12
C VAL A 1 2.57 -2.87 8.44
N VAL A 2 1.35 -3.43 8.46
CA VAL A 2 0.47 -3.56 9.62
C VAL A 2 -0.03 -4.99 9.68
N ASP A 3 0.17 -5.66 10.80
CA ASP A 3 -0.32 -7.03 11.02
C ASP A 3 -1.80 -7.02 11.40
N THR A 4 -2.57 -7.90 10.79
CA THR A 4 -4.01 -8.06 11.02
C THR A 4 -4.35 -9.53 11.25
N ALA A 5 -5.59 -9.81 11.68
CA ALA A 5 -6.09 -11.19 11.74
C ALA A 5 -6.15 -11.89 10.36
N HIS A 6 -6.05 -11.13 9.27
CA HIS A 6 -6.10 -11.61 7.88
C HIS A 6 -4.73 -11.60 7.20
N GLY A 7 -3.64 -11.48 7.96
CA GLY A 7 -2.28 -11.36 7.43
C GLY A 7 -1.73 -9.94 7.53
N SER A 8 -0.55 -9.74 6.97
CA SER A 8 0.17 -8.47 6.97
C SER A 8 -0.18 -7.63 5.75
N PHE A 9 -0.51 -6.35 5.97
CA PHE A 9 -0.90 -5.41 4.92
C PHE A 9 0.11 -4.27 4.83
N CYS A 10 0.47 -3.86 3.62
CA CYS A 10 1.26 -2.65 3.37
C CYS A 10 0.48 -1.64 2.53
N ILE A 11 0.29 -0.44 3.08
CA ILE A 11 -0.16 0.72 2.31
C ILE A 11 1.03 1.17 1.47
N ALA A 12 0.95 0.99 0.15
CA ALA A 12 2.09 1.19 -0.74
C ALA A 12 2.35 2.67 -1.09
N GLY A 13 1.33 3.53 -0.95
CA GLY A 13 1.41 4.91 -1.41
C GLY A 13 1.68 4.98 -2.92
N ASP A 14 2.32 6.05 -3.38
CA ASP A 14 2.55 6.26 -4.82
C ASP A 14 3.67 5.39 -5.41
N ALA A 15 4.36 4.59 -4.59
CA ALA A 15 5.26 3.55 -5.09
C ALA A 15 4.49 2.48 -5.91
N ILE A 16 3.20 2.30 -5.63
CA ILE A 16 2.32 1.39 -6.36
C ILE A 16 0.96 2.06 -6.52
N SER A 17 0.70 2.62 -7.70
CA SER A 17 -0.55 3.32 -7.99
C SER A 17 -1.72 2.36 -8.20
N THR A 18 -1.51 1.22 -8.85
CA THR A 18 -2.54 0.23 -9.20
C THR A 18 -2.02 -1.18 -9.05
N TYR A 19 -2.89 -2.19 -8.94
CA TYR A 19 -2.44 -3.60 -8.93
C TYR A 19 -1.71 -3.97 -10.22
N ARG A 20 -2.08 -3.34 -11.34
CA ARG A 20 -1.40 -3.51 -12.63
C ARG A 20 0.11 -3.22 -12.54
N ASN A 21 0.54 -2.29 -11.68
CA ASN A 21 1.97 -2.04 -11.47
C ASN A 21 2.68 -3.30 -10.96
N ILE A 22 2.07 -4.04 -10.04
CA ILE A 22 2.64 -5.27 -9.47
C ILE A 22 2.49 -6.43 -10.45
N ASP A 23 1.29 -6.60 -11.02
CA ASP A 23 0.94 -7.78 -11.82
C ASP A 23 1.70 -7.83 -13.14
N GLU A 24 1.93 -6.66 -13.76
CA GLU A 24 2.65 -6.54 -15.03
C GLU A 24 4.12 -6.11 -14.86
N ASP A 25 4.59 -5.97 -13.62
CA ASP A 25 5.95 -5.50 -13.30
C ASP A 25 6.26 -4.15 -13.97
N LEU A 26 5.35 -3.19 -13.77
CA LEU A 26 5.39 -1.86 -14.39
C LEU A 26 5.57 -0.77 -13.33
N PRO A 27 6.57 0.13 -13.48
CA PRO A 27 6.71 1.24 -12.57
C PRO A 27 5.50 2.19 -12.68
N PRO A 28 5.16 2.95 -11.61
CA PRO A 28 4.20 4.03 -11.70
C PRO A 28 4.56 5.00 -12.83
N GLY A 29 3.58 5.51 -13.57
CA GLY A 29 3.82 6.44 -14.68
C GLY A 29 4.46 7.77 -14.25
N TYR A 30 4.45 8.07 -12.95
CA TYR A 30 5.11 9.23 -12.36
C TYR A 30 6.18 8.77 -11.37
N HIS A 31 7.44 8.87 -11.78
CA HIS A 31 8.62 8.57 -10.98
C HIS A 31 9.75 9.53 -11.36
N VAL A 32 10.75 9.66 -10.49
CA VAL A 32 11.97 10.44 -10.75
C VAL A 32 13.05 9.57 -11.35
N ASP A 33 13.20 8.36 -10.82
CA ASP A 33 14.16 7.35 -11.24
C ASP A 33 13.42 6.00 -11.36
N VAL A 34 13.61 5.31 -12.47
CA VAL A 34 12.91 4.07 -12.77
C VAL A 34 13.49 2.89 -11.99
N ASP A 35 14.81 2.86 -11.78
CA ASP A 35 15.47 1.75 -11.10
C ASP A 35 15.13 1.79 -9.61
N ASP A 36 15.17 2.97 -8.97
CA ASP A 36 14.74 3.16 -7.58
C ASP A 36 13.25 2.81 -7.39
N SER A 37 12.42 3.10 -8.41
CA SER A 37 11.00 2.76 -8.40
C SER A 37 10.78 1.26 -8.42
N MET A 38 11.47 0.55 -9.30
CA MET A 38 11.38 -0.91 -9.41
C MET A 38 11.93 -1.58 -8.14
N GLU A 39 13.07 -1.12 -7.61
CA GLU A 39 13.63 -1.65 -6.35
C GLU A 39 12.66 -1.43 -5.17
N SER A 40 11.99 -0.28 -5.13
CA SER A 40 10.97 0.00 -4.12
C SER A 40 9.77 -0.95 -4.22
N MET A 41 9.32 -1.24 -5.45
CA MET A 41 8.24 -2.21 -5.69
C MET A 41 8.62 -3.62 -5.23
N ASP A 42 9.82 -4.10 -5.57
CA ASP A 42 10.34 -5.41 -5.15
C ASP A 42 10.45 -5.53 -3.63
N ARG A 43 10.94 -4.46 -2.99
CA ARG A 43 11.04 -4.39 -1.53
C ARG A 43 9.66 -4.44 -0.87
N LEU A 44 8.67 -3.76 -1.44
CA LEU A 44 7.30 -3.79 -0.91
C LEU A 44 6.70 -5.19 -1.08
N ARG A 45 6.85 -5.82 -2.25
CA ARG A 45 6.32 -7.16 -2.57
C ARG A 45 6.82 -8.25 -1.61
N SER A 46 8.05 -8.12 -1.11
CA SER A 46 8.62 -9.05 -0.14
C SER A 46 8.30 -8.72 1.32
N SER A 47 7.68 -7.56 1.60
CA SER A 47 7.51 -7.05 2.97
C SER A 47 6.17 -7.40 3.64
N ALA A 48 5.16 -7.81 2.87
CA ALA A 48 3.81 -8.07 3.37
C ALA A 48 3.07 -9.12 2.52
N ASP A 49 2.06 -9.76 3.10
CA ASP A 49 1.18 -10.71 2.41
C ASP A 49 0.29 -9.99 1.38
N HIS A 50 -0.11 -8.76 1.69
CA HIS A 50 -1.02 -7.95 0.89
C HIS A 50 -0.50 -6.52 0.70
N LEU A 51 -0.55 -6.04 -0.55
CA LEU A 51 -0.24 -4.65 -0.90
C LEU A 51 -1.52 -3.90 -1.22
N LEU A 52 -1.67 -2.70 -0.66
CA LEU A 52 -2.79 -1.81 -0.91
C LEU A 52 -2.31 -0.63 -1.78
N PRO A 53 -2.66 -0.60 -3.08
CA PRO A 53 -2.27 0.47 -4.00
C PRO A 53 -3.02 1.78 -3.68
N SER A 54 -2.47 2.93 -4.09
CA SER A 54 -3.04 4.25 -3.76
C SER A 54 -4.19 4.72 -4.65
N HIS A 55 -4.22 4.31 -5.92
CA HIS A 55 -5.13 4.84 -6.95
C HIS A 55 -5.89 3.76 -7.73
N ASP A 56 -5.95 2.53 -7.21
CA ASP A 56 -6.76 1.48 -7.79
C ASP A 56 -8.21 1.58 -7.30
N TYR A 57 -9.07 2.27 -8.03
CA TYR A 57 -10.47 2.43 -7.61
C TYR A 57 -11.30 1.15 -7.75
N ALA A 58 -10.79 0.10 -8.41
CA ALA A 58 -11.49 -1.17 -8.52
C ALA A 58 -11.63 -1.88 -7.16
N VAL A 59 -10.85 -1.48 -6.15
CA VAL A 59 -10.96 -2.00 -4.77
C VAL A 59 -12.26 -1.61 -4.08
N PHE A 60 -12.95 -0.57 -4.54
CA PHE A 60 -14.20 -0.08 -3.94
C PHE A 60 -15.41 -0.75 -4.59
N THR A 61 -15.58 -2.06 -4.39
CA THR A 61 -16.67 -2.83 -5.00
C THR A 61 -18.06 -2.44 -4.48
N ASP A 62 -18.13 -1.95 -3.24
CA ASP A 62 -19.39 -1.65 -2.53
C ASP A 62 -19.69 -0.14 -2.44
N GLY A 63 -18.96 0.68 -3.20
CA GLY A 63 -19.05 2.14 -3.16
C GLY A 63 -17.93 2.82 -2.35
N PRO A 64 -17.97 4.16 -2.24
CA PRO A 64 -16.88 4.92 -1.63
C PRO A 64 -16.76 4.67 -0.12
N VAL A 65 -15.53 4.70 0.40
CA VAL A 65 -15.29 4.73 1.85
C VAL A 65 -15.65 6.12 2.37
N THR A 66 -16.77 6.22 3.07
CA THR A 66 -17.28 7.48 3.66
C THR A 66 -16.99 7.61 5.15
N GLN A 67 -16.56 6.53 5.80
CA GLN A 67 -16.21 6.51 7.21
C GLN A 67 -14.90 5.75 7.39
N ILE A 68 -13.98 6.37 8.13
CA ILE A 68 -12.77 5.73 8.63
C ILE A 68 -13.00 5.50 10.13
N GLY A 69 -12.63 4.32 10.62
CA GLY A 69 -12.79 3.93 12.03
C GLY A 69 -12.06 4.86 13.01
N ALA A 70 -12.26 4.64 14.30
CA ALA A 70 -11.58 5.42 15.34
C ALA A 70 -10.05 5.33 15.18
N ALA A 71 -9.37 6.48 15.27
CA ALA A 71 -7.91 6.50 15.24
C ALA A 71 -7.33 5.71 16.41
N HIS A 72 -6.35 4.85 16.14
CA HIS A 72 -5.61 4.18 17.21
C HIS A 72 -4.80 5.24 17.98
N THR A 73 -5.08 5.40 19.27
CA THR A 73 -4.25 6.17 20.20
C THR A 73 -3.15 5.26 20.76
N ARG A 74 -1.88 5.54 20.47
CA ARG A 74 -0.77 4.86 21.16
C ARG A 74 -0.63 5.47 22.57
N PRO A 75 -0.55 4.67 23.65
CA PRO A 75 -0.18 5.19 24.95
C PRO A 75 1.18 5.89 24.86
N ARG A 76 1.30 7.11 25.41
CA ARG A 76 2.62 7.74 25.59
C ARG A 76 3.39 6.90 26.60
N VAL A 77 4.52 6.34 26.21
CA VAL A 77 5.44 5.71 27.16
C VAL A 77 5.95 6.81 28.08
N ALA A 78 5.65 6.72 29.38
CA ALA A 78 6.26 7.58 30.39
C ALA A 78 7.74 7.18 30.49
N GLY A 79 8.63 8.16 30.26
CA GLY A 79 10.06 8.00 30.44
C GLY A 79 10.48 7.97 31.90
#